data_AF-A0AAV4LBS9-F1
#
_entry.id   AF-A0AAV4LBS9-F1
#
_cell.length_a   1.000
_cell.length_b   1.000
_cell.length_c   1.000
_cell.angle_alpha   90.00
_cell.angle_beta   90.00
_cell.angle_gamma   90.00
#
_symmetry.space_group_name_H-M   'P 1'
#
loop_
_entity.id
_entity.type
_entity.pdbx_description
1 polymer ?
#
loop_
_entity_poly.entity_id
_entity_poly.type
_entity_poly.pdbx_seq_one_letter_code
_entity_poly.pdbx_strand_id
1 'polypeptide(L)' 'MEFAENLAAEQGCIVTWLVSGFGREEQAPTFYKELGYEITGYRFVKRFK' A
#
# COMPACT_ATOMS: atom_id res chain seq x y z
N MET A 1 -6.28 4.47 -4.81
CA MET A 1 -5.78 3.08 -4.65
C MET A 1 -6.85 2.03 -4.91
N GLU A 2 -8.12 2.38 -4.72
CA GLU A 2 -9.28 1.51 -4.91
C GLU A 2 -9.26 0.65 -6.19
N PHE A 3 -8.97 1.23 -7.37
CA PHE A 3 -8.92 0.43 -8.61
C PHE A 3 -7.89 -0.71 -8.58
N ALA A 4 -6.67 -0.41 -8.13
CA ALA A 4 -5.60 -1.40 -8.06
C ALA A 4 -5.84 -2.44 -6.95
N GLU A 5 -6.45 -2.01 -5.83
CA GLU A 5 -6.86 -2.88 -4.73
C GLU A 5 -7.97 -3.84 -5.16
N ASN A 6 -8.99 -3.35 -5.85
CA ASN A 6 -10.10 -4.15 -6.37
C ASN A 6 -9.61 -5.15 -7.42
N LEU A 7 -8.77 -4.72 -8.36
CA LEU A 7 -8.20 -5.61 -9.36
C LEU A 7 -7.33 -6.71 -8.73
N ALA A 8 -6.54 -6.37 -7.70
CA ALA A 8 -5.75 -7.36 -6.97
C ALA A 8 -6.64 -8.37 -6.23
N ALA A 9 -7.73 -7.91 -5.61
CA ALA A 9 -8.71 -8.79 -4.97
C ALA A 9 -9.41 -9.71 -5.99
N GLU A 10 -9.83 -9.17 -7.14
CA GLU A 10 -10.43 -9.93 -8.25
C GLU A 10 -9.49 -11.02 -8.81
N GLN A 11 -8.19 -10.76 -8.83
CA GLN A 11 -7.17 -11.72 -9.27
C GLN A 11 -6.75 -12.73 -8.18
N GLY A 12 -7.34 -12.66 -6.98
CA GLY A 12 -7.01 -13.55 -5.87
C GLY A 12 -5.64 -13.26 -5.24
N CYS A 13 -5.12 -12.04 -5.39
CA CYS A 13 -3.90 -11.61 -4.71
C CYS A 13 -4.16 -11.53 -3.20
N ILE A 14 -3.18 -11.96 -2.42
CA ILE A 14 -3.29 -12.01 -0.95
C ILE A 14 -3.02 -10.62 -0.33
N VAL A 15 -2.20 -9.79 -1.00
CA VAL A 15 -1.76 -8.49 -0.52
C VAL A 15 -1.53 -7.50 -1.67
N THR A 16 -1.66 -6.20 -1.41
CA THR A 16 -1.05 -5.14 -2.21
C THR A 16 0.27 -4.69 -1.59
N TRP A 17 1.25 -4.50 -2.46
CA TRP A 17 2.60 -4.06 -2.12
C TRP A 17 2.95 -2.79 -2.88
N LEU A 18 3.40 -1.76 -2.15
CA LEU A 18 3.83 -0.50 -2.73
C LEU A 18 5.24 -0.17 -2.26
N VAL A 19 6.01 0.40 -3.19
CA VAL A 19 7.31 1.02 -2.92
C VAL A 19 7.14 2.51 -3.12
N SER A 20 7.42 3.31 -2.09
CA SER A 20 7.47 4.75 -2.24
C SER A 20 8.91 5.18 -2.56
N GLY A 21 9.05 6.18 -3.43
CA GLY A 21 10.35 6.80 -3.70
C GLY A 21 10.77 7.72 -2.54
N PHE A 22 12.08 7.77 -2.28
CA PHE A 22 12.71 8.56 -1.20
C PHE A 22 12.54 10.09 -1.31
N GLY A 23 11.87 10.61 -2.34
CA GLY A 23 11.77 12.05 -2.60
C GLY A 23 10.84 12.83 -1.66
N ARG A 24 9.98 12.14 -0.90
CA ARG A 24 9.05 12.73 0.09
C ARG A 24 8.84 11.78 1.28
N GLU A 25 9.93 11.47 1.99
CA GLU A 25 9.93 10.52 3.11
C GLU A 25 8.92 10.84 4.22
N GLU A 26 8.50 12.10 4.42
CA GLU A 26 7.54 12.42 5.51
C GLU A 26 6.06 12.35 5.09
N GLN A 27 5.74 12.60 3.81
CA GLN A 27 4.35 12.71 3.36
C GLN A 27 3.78 11.38 2.89
N ALA A 28 4.59 10.56 2.23
CA ALA A 28 4.14 9.26 1.71
C ALA A 28 3.75 8.27 2.82
N PRO A 29 4.52 8.12 3.92
CA PRO A 29 4.15 7.26 5.04
C PRO A 29 2.81 7.59 5.68
N THR A 30 2.53 8.88 5.84
CA THR A 30 1.27 9.36 6.43
C THR A 30 0.09 9.01 5.53
N PHE A 31 0.20 9.30 4.23
CA PHE A 31 -0.84 8.99 3.25
C PHE A 31 -1.19 7.49 3.18
N TYR A 32 -0.18 6.60 3.13
CA TYR A 32 -0.43 5.17 3.05
C TYR A 32 -0.92 4.57 4.37
N LYS A 33 -0.51 5.11 5.52
CA LYS A 33 -1.08 4.71 6.82
C LYS A 33 -2.56 5.01 6.92
N GLU A 34 -3.00 6.19 6.49
CA GLU A 34 -4.43 6.57 6.48
C GLU A 34 -5.26 5.64 5.57
N LEU A 35 -4.66 5.09 4.50
CA LEU A 35 -5.28 4.11 3.62
C LEU A 35 -5.31 2.67 4.18
N GLY A 36 -4.75 2.45 5.38
CA GLY A 36 -4.70 1.15 6.04
C GLY A 36 -3.51 0.28 5.64
N TYR A 37 -2.45 0.86 5.08
CA TYR A 37 -1.21 0.13 4.81
C TYR A 37 -0.31 0.09 6.07
N GLU A 38 0.27 -1.07 6.32
CA GLU A 38 1.35 -1.24 7.27
C GLU A 38 2.69 -0.88 6.63
N ILE A 39 3.51 -0.11 7.35
CA ILE A 39 4.84 0.28 6.90
C ILE A 39 5.86 -0.73 7.43
N THR A 40 6.53 -1.43 6.52
CA THR A 40 7.60 -2.40 6.83
C THR A 40 8.93 -1.89 6.30
N GLY A 41 9.36 -0.72 6.80
CA GLY A 41 10.53 0.00 6.31
C GLY A 41 10.21 0.84 5.07
N TYR A 42 10.79 0.50 3.92
CA TYR A 42 10.54 1.19 2.64
C TYR A 42 9.29 0.69 1.90
N ARG A 43 8.59 -0.28 2.49
CA ARG A 43 7.45 -1.00 1.89
C ARG A 43 6.16 -0.66 2.60
N PHE A 44 5.09 -0.53 1.83
CA PHE A 44 3.73 -0.37 2.34
C PHE A 44 2.93 -1.60 1.93
N VAL A 45 2.37 -2.29 2.92
CA VAL A 45 1.65 -3.55 2.73
C VAL A 45 0.22 -3.41 3.22
N LYS A 46 -0.76 -3.78 2.39
CA LYS A 46 -2.16 -3.90 2.80
C LYS A 46 -2.64 -5.31 2.47
N ARG A 47 -3.16 -6.00 3.47
CA ARG A 47 -3.74 -7.34 3.30
C ARG A 47 -5.19 -7.20 2.85
N PHE A 48 -5.58 -7.98 1.87
CA PHE A 48 -6.99 -8.15 1.53
C PHE A 48 -7.61 -9.12 2.53
N LYS A 49 -8.71 -8.71 3.17
CA LYS A 49 -9.50 -9.57 4.05
C LYS A 49 -10.61 -10.24 3.26
#